data_AF-A0A8T5JAP0-F1
#
_entry.id   AF-A0A8T5JAP0-F1
#
_cell.length_a   1.000
_cell.length_b   1.000
_cell.length_c   1.000
_cell.angle_alpha   90.00
_cell.angle_beta   90.00
_cell.angle_gamma   90.00
#
_symmetry.space_group_name_H-M   'P 1'
#
loop_
_entity.id
_entity.type
_entity.pdbx_description
1 polymer ?
#
loop_
_entity_poly.entity_id
_entity_poly.type
_entity_poly.pdbx_seq_one_letter_code
_entity_poly.pdbx_strand_id
1 'polypeptide(L)'
;MEDGIEEIVKEKTSADHLLYVSLKYTKTCDVILNLLSRWKSLLEISFDTILEQKFDNGKIPHMPTNPKQRIEFMKKYFKKNPDIEAAIPLYIFFKRIPDLNKTRSGEFRKNVNLKVIEPTRTTDINLEKLGEYSEIMDTFVKDVKKLLL
;
A
#
# COMPACT_ATOMS: atom_id res chain seq x y z
N MET A 1 0.75 -11.47 -17.67
CA MET A 1 -0.40 -10.60 -17.34
C MET A 1 -1.34 -11.30 -16.36
N GLU A 2 -1.77 -12.54 -16.66
CA GLU A 2 -2.57 -13.37 -15.75
C GLU A 2 -1.84 -13.64 -14.42
N ASP A 3 -0.54 -13.98 -14.47
CA ASP A 3 0.32 -14.19 -13.30
C ASP A 3 0.39 -12.97 -12.34
N GLY A 4 0.42 -11.75 -12.89
CA GLY A 4 0.50 -10.53 -12.08
C GLY A 4 -0.80 -10.23 -11.34
N ILE A 5 -1.96 -10.53 -11.94
CA ILE A 5 -3.25 -10.40 -11.28
C ILE A 5 -3.37 -11.42 -10.13
N GLU A 6 -2.91 -12.66 -10.35
CA GLU A 6 -2.89 -13.69 -9.31
C GLU A 6 -2.03 -13.25 -8.11
N GLU A 7 -0.85 -12.69 -8.36
CA GLU A 7 0.05 -12.21 -7.30
C GLU A 7 -0.58 -11.06 -6.49
N ILE A 8 -1.24 -10.10 -7.15
CA ILE A 8 -2.01 -9.02 -6.49
C ILE A 8 -3.10 -9.60 -5.59
N VAL A 9 -3.85 -10.61 -6.07
CA VAL A 9 -4.92 -11.25 -5.30
C VAL A 9 -4.38 -11.99 -4.07
N LYS A 10 -3.27 -12.72 -4.23
CA LYS A 10 -2.61 -13.45 -3.15
C LYS A 10 -2.08 -12.51 -2.06
N GLU A 11 -1.42 -11.42 -2.47
CA GLU A 11 -0.86 -10.46 -1.52
C GLU A 11 -1.98 -9.69 -0.80
N LYS A 12 -3.07 -9.33 -1.50
CA LYS A 12 -4.27 -8.74 -0.88
C LYS A 12 -4.88 -9.66 0.16
N THR A 13 -5.06 -10.93 -0.17
CA THR A 13 -5.62 -11.93 0.76
C THR A 13 -4.78 -12.06 2.03
N SER A 14 -3.45 -12.03 1.87
CA SER A 14 -2.51 -12.09 2.99
C SER A 14 -2.58 -10.84 3.89
N ALA A 15 -2.67 -9.65 3.28
CA ALA A 15 -2.84 -8.40 4.01
C ALA A 15 -4.17 -8.35 4.77
N ASP A 16 -5.27 -8.82 4.16
CA ASP A 16 -6.59 -8.86 4.79
C ASP A 16 -6.63 -9.78 6.00
N HIS A 17 -5.97 -10.93 5.89
CA HIS A 17 -5.84 -11.84 7.03
C HIS A 17 -5.10 -11.17 8.18
N LEU A 18 -3.99 -10.47 7.91
CA LEU A 18 -3.23 -9.74 8.94
C LEU A 18 -4.05 -8.62 9.56
N LEU A 19 -4.80 -7.85 8.78
CA LEU A 19 -5.69 -6.82 9.29
C LEU A 19 -6.77 -7.43 10.19
N TYR A 20 -7.43 -8.50 9.75
CA TYR A 20 -8.44 -9.21 10.53
C TYR A 20 -7.88 -9.69 11.87
N VAL A 21 -6.69 -10.30 11.86
CA VAL A 21 -6.00 -10.76 13.07
C VAL A 21 -5.63 -9.58 13.97
N SER A 22 -5.19 -8.46 13.39
CA SER A 22 -4.85 -7.23 14.13
C SER A 22 -6.04 -6.64 14.86
N LEU A 23 -7.19 -6.56 14.18
CA LEU A 23 -8.42 -6.01 14.73
C LEU A 23 -8.97 -6.88 15.87
N LYS A 24 -8.86 -8.21 15.73
CA LYS A 24 -9.54 -9.16 16.64
C LYS A 24 -8.67 -9.75 17.74
N TYR A 25 -7.42 -10.13 17.46
CA TYR A 25 -6.67 -11.06 18.34
C TYR A 25 -5.30 -10.54 18.76
N THR A 26 -4.49 -10.00 17.85
CA THR A 26 -3.10 -9.64 18.14
C THR A 26 -2.85 -8.16 17.93
N LYS A 27 -2.70 -7.42 19.04
CA LYS A 27 -2.58 -5.95 19.05
C LYS A 27 -1.17 -5.52 19.40
N THR A 28 -0.19 -5.83 18.55
CA THR A 28 1.21 -5.41 18.71
C THR A 28 1.66 -4.55 17.55
N CYS A 29 2.66 -3.68 17.78
CA CYS A 29 3.19 -2.83 16.71
C CYS A 29 3.92 -3.65 15.63
N ASP A 30 4.38 -4.86 15.92
CA ASP A 30 5.00 -5.74 14.93
C ASP A 30 3.99 -6.22 13.88
N VAL A 31 2.77 -6.56 14.28
CA VAL A 31 1.72 -6.93 13.33
C VAL A 31 1.33 -5.72 12.47
N ILE A 32 1.27 -4.52 13.08
CA ILE A 32 1.06 -3.26 12.33
C ILE A 32 2.17 -3.08 11.29
N LEU A 33 3.44 -3.16 11.68
CA LEU A 33 4.57 -3.00 10.75
C LEU A 33 4.54 -4.04 9.63
N ASN A 34 4.20 -5.30 9.93
CA ASN A 34 4.06 -6.34 8.94
C ASN A 34 2.93 -6.01 7.94
N LEU A 35 1.75 -5.61 8.43
CA LEU A 35 0.63 -5.20 7.58
C LEU A 35 1.00 -4.04 6.65
N LEU A 36 1.65 -2.99 7.17
CA LEU A 36 2.09 -1.85 6.36
C LEU A 36 3.11 -2.28 5.29
N SER A 37 4.01 -3.21 5.63
CA SER A 37 4.94 -3.80 4.65
C SER A 37 4.22 -4.59 3.56
N ARG A 38 3.16 -5.34 3.91
CA ARG A 38 2.35 -6.09 2.94
C ARG A 38 1.57 -5.18 2.01
N TRP A 39 0.96 -4.12 2.52
CA TRP A 39 0.33 -3.11 1.67
C TRP A 39 1.32 -2.38 0.77
N LYS A 40 2.53 -2.10 1.25
CA LYS A 40 3.61 -1.58 0.40
C LYS A 40 3.90 -2.55 -0.76
N SER A 41 4.09 -3.84 -0.47
CA SER A 41 4.35 -4.86 -1.50
C SER A 41 3.19 -4.99 -2.48
N LEU A 42 1.95 -5.01 -2.00
CA LEU A 42 0.75 -5.02 -2.85
C LEU A 42 0.71 -3.82 -3.82
N LEU A 43 1.06 -2.62 -3.35
CA LEU A 43 1.17 -1.42 -4.20
C LEU A 43 2.28 -1.56 -5.23
N GLU A 44 3.45 -2.08 -4.84
CA GLU A 44 4.58 -2.30 -5.76
C GLU A 44 4.22 -3.27 -6.88
N ILE A 45 3.69 -4.44 -6.54
CA ILE A 45 3.27 -5.45 -7.52
C ILE A 45 2.18 -4.88 -8.45
N SER A 46 1.23 -4.14 -7.89
CA SER A 46 0.15 -3.51 -8.68
C SER A 46 0.69 -2.46 -9.64
N PHE A 47 1.63 -1.61 -9.22
CA PHE A 47 2.24 -0.60 -10.07
C PHE A 47 3.07 -1.26 -11.18
N ASP A 48 3.88 -2.26 -10.85
CA ASP A 48 4.71 -2.96 -11.83
C ASP A 48 3.82 -3.67 -12.88
N THR A 49 2.78 -4.40 -12.46
CA THR A 49 1.83 -5.06 -13.37
C THR A 49 1.11 -4.06 -14.29
N ILE A 50 0.68 -2.91 -13.76
CA ILE A 50 0.07 -1.85 -14.57
C ILE A 50 1.06 -1.29 -15.60
N LEU A 51 2.29 -1.01 -15.18
CA LEU A 51 3.30 -0.41 -16.05
C LEU A 51 3.70 -1.37 -17.17
N GLU A 52 3.88 -2.65 -16.86
CA GLU A 52 4.12 -3.72 -17.84
C GLU A 52 2.98 -3.76 -18.86
N GLN A 53 1.72 -3.82 -18.41
CA GLN A 53 0.57 -3.81 -19.30
C GLN A 53 0.54 -2.57 -20.21
N LYS A 54 0.88 -1.39 -19.69
CA LYS A 54 0.91 -0.16 -20.49
C LYS A 54 2.10 -0.12 -21.47
N PHE A 55 3.24 -0.72 -21.11
CA PHE A 55 4.40 -0.82 -21.99
C PHE A 55 4.10 -1.78 -23.15
N ASP A 56 3.58 -2.97 -22.84
CA ASP A 56 3.22 -3.99 -23.84
C ASP A 56 2.16 -3.46 -24.83
N ASN A 57 1.23 -2.64 -24.34
CA ASN A 57 0.22 -1.98 -25.16
C ASN A 57 0.71 -0.71 -25.89
N GLY A 58 2.01 -0.40 -25.81
CA GLY A 58 2.62 0.77 -26.46
C GLY A 58 2.15 2.13 -25.91
N LYS A 59 1.55 2.18 -24.71
CA LYS A 59 1.05 3.41 -24.07
C LYS A 59 2.15 4.19 -23.34
N ILE A 60 3.24 3.52 -22.96
CA ILE A 60 4.44 4.15 -22.43
C ILE A 60 5.66 3.76 -23.28
N PRO A 61 6.59 4.70 -23.53
CA PRO A 61 7.70 4.47 -24.46
C PRO A 61 8.85 3.64 -23.86
N HIS A 62 8.98 3.62 -22.54
CA HIS A 62 10.00 2.86 -21.82
C HIS A 62 9.51 2.49 -20.43
N MET A 63 10.01 1.38 -19.91
CA MET A 63 9.77 0.99 -18.53
C MET A 63 10.53 1.89 -17.55
N PRO A 64 9.89 2.35 -16.46
CA PRO A 64 10.59 3.12 -15.42
C PRO A 64 11.62 2.24 -14.72
N THR A 65 12.84 2.75 -14.55
CA THR A 65 13.97 1.98 -14.01
C THR A 65 14.14 2.15 -12.50
N ASN A 66 13.50 3.18 -11.91
CA ASN A 66 13.61 3.46 -10.50
C ASN A 66 12.25 3.81 -9.87
N PRO A 67 12.13 3.73 -8.53
CA PRO A 67 10.85 3.95 -7.85
C PRO A 67 10.28 5.37 -8.01
N LYS A 68 11.13 6.39 -8.16
CA LYS A 68 10.68 7.76 -8.37
C LYS A 68 9.98 7.90 -9.73
N GLN A 69 10.60 7.34 -10.77
CA GLN A 69 10.00 7.28 -12.10
C GLN A 69 8.67 6.52 -12.07
N ARG A 70 8.61 5.35 -11.41
CA ARG A 70 7.35 4.60 -11.25
C ARG A 70 6.23 5.49 -10.71
N ILE A 71 6.48 6.22 -9.62
CA ILE A 71 5.51 7.15 -9.02
C ILE A 71 5.12 8.26 -9.99
N GLU A 72 6.08 8.87 -10.70
CA GLU A 72 5.81 9.93 -11.68
C GLU A 72 4.93 9.42 -12.83
N PHE A 73 5.17 8.20 -13.32
CA PHE A 73 4.31 7.55 -14.30
C PHE A 73 2.91 7.31 -13.73
N MET A 74 2.78 6.73 -12.54
CA MET A 74 1.47 6.50 -11.92
C MET A 74 0.67 7.80 -11.81
N LYS A 75 1.29 8.88 -11.29
CA LYS A 75 0.65 10.21 -11.19
C LYS A 75 0.25 10.81 -12.53
N LYS A 76 1.10 10.65 -13.55
CA LYS A 76 0.84 11.23 -14.88
C LYS A 76 -0.34 10.54 -15.57
N TYR A 77 -0.35 9.21 -15.56
CA TYR A 77 -1.31 8.42 -16.33
C TYR A 77 -2.64 8.19 -15.60
N PHE A 78 -2.64 8.26 -14.26
CA PHE A 78 -3.83 8.01 -13.44
C PHE A 78 -4.36 9.23 -12.70
N LYS A 79 -3.94 10.45 -13.07
CA LYS A 79 -4.45 11.72 -12.50
C LYS A 79 -5.97 11.85 -12.41
N LYS A 80 -6.72 11.16 -13.30
CA LYS A 80 -8.19 11.17 -13.33
C LYS A 80 -8.84 10.00 -12.60
N ASN A 81 -8.06 9.05 -12.09
CA ASN A 81 -8.53 7.95 -11.27
C ASN A 81 -8.28 8.30 -9.80
N PRO A 82 -9.31 8.70 -9.03
CA PRO A 82 -9.13 9.15 -7.65
C PRO A 82 -8.63 8.03 -6.73
N ASP A 83 -9.03 6.77 -6.97
CA ASP A 83 -8.67 5.63 -6.12
C ASP A 83 -7.17 5.30 -6.25
N ILE A 84 -6.63 5.39 -7.47
CA ILE A 84 -5.18 5.23 -7.71
C ILE A 84 -4.40 6.42 -7.16
N GLU A 85 -4.86 7.65 -7.37
CA GLU A 85 -4.19 8.84 -6.83
C GLU A 85 -4.14 8.83 -5.29
N ALA A 86 -5.19 8.35 -4.63
CA ALA A 86 -5.25 8.22 -3.16
C ALA A 86 -4.24 7.19 -2.61
N ALA A 87 -3.95 6.14 -3.36
CA ALA A 87 -3.01 5.09 -2.95
C ALA A 87 -1.53 5.51 -3.07
N ILE A 88 -1.19 6.44 -3.96
CA ILE A 88 0.19 6.86 -4.21
C ILE A 88 0.87 7.47 -2.96
N PRO A 89 0.24 8.40 -2.21
CA PRO A 89 0.79 8.90 -0.94
C PRO A 89 1.00 7.79 0.10
N LEU A 90 0.12 6.77 0.15
CA LEU A 90 0.29 5.62 1.04
C LEU A 90 1.50 4.80 0.65
N TYR A 91 1.70 4.52 -0.65
CA TYR A 91 2.89 3.83 -1.13
C TYR A 91 4.18 4.54 -0.67
N ILE A 92 4.25 5.86 -0.90
CA ILE A 92 5.40 6.67 -0.51
C ILE A 92 5.62 6.62 1.00
N PHE A 93 4.55 6.73 1.78
CA PHE A 93 4.63 6.68 3.23
C PHE A 93 5.11 5.31 3.72
N PHE A 94 4.44 4.22 3.34
CA PHE A 94 4.78 2.87 3.77
C PHE A 94 6.19 2.47 3.39
N LYS A 95 6.66 2.90 2.20
CA LYS A 95 8.03 2.69 1.76
C LYS A 95 9.07 3.33 2.67
N ARG A 96 8.76 4.50 3.25
CA ARG A 96 9.67 5.23 4.14
C ARG A 96 9.63 4.74 5.57
N ILE A 97 8.54 4.08 5.99
CA ILE A 97 8.36 3.62 7.38
C ILE A 97 9.59 2.88 7.91
N PRO A 98 10.20 1.90 7.21
CA PRO A 98 11.38 1.19 7.73
C PRO A 98 12.47 2.10 8.26
N ASP A 99 12.74 3.21 7.57
CA ASP A 99 13.84 4.14 7.88
C ASP A 99 13.48 5.27 8.86
N LEU A 100 12.19 5.44 9.17
CA LEU A 100 11.72 6.49 10.07
C LEU A 100 11.86 6.08 11.54
N ASN A 101 12.00 7.08 12.41
CA ASN A 101 11.92 6.89 13.85
C ASN A 101 10.50 6.48 14.25
N LYS A 102 10.40 5.54 15.19
CA LYS A 102 9.12 4.96 15.62
C LYS A 102 9.08 4.81 17.13
N THR A 103 7.92 5.04 17.72
CA THR A 103 7.64 4.72 19.11
C THR A 103 6.43 3.80 19.19
N ARG A 104 6.46 2.86 20.14
CA ARG A 104 5.41 1.84 20.32
C ARG A 104 4.68 2.09 21.61
N SER A 105 3.36 1.91 21.61
CA SER A 105 2.54 2.08 22.81
C SER A 105 1.25 1.26 22.75
N GLY A 106 0.66 0.99 23.92
CA GLY A 106 -0.65 0.34 24.02
C GLY A 106 -0.72 -1.10 23.51
N GLU A 107 0.42 -1.80 23.41
CA GLU A 107 0.44 -3.19 22.96
C GLU A 107 -0.41 -4.11 23.87
N PHE A 108 -0.94 -5.17 23.27
CA PHE A 108 -1.85 -6.14 23.90
C PHE A 108 -3.21 -5.55 24.33
N ARG A 109 -3.54 -4.33 23.90
CA ARG A 109 -4.78 -3.63 24.23
C ARG A 109 -5.38 -2.95 23.00
N LYS A 110 -6.65 -2.53 23.08
CA LYS A 110 -7.38 -1.86 21.97
C LYS A 110 -6.73 -0.55 21.52
N ASN A 111 -5.97 0.10 22.39
CA ASN A 111 -5.28 1.35 22.12
C ASN A 111 -3.84 1.16 21.62
N VAL A 112 -3.53 0.02 20.99
CA VAL A 112 -2.23 -0.18 20.32
C VAL A 112 -2.00 0.94 19.30
N ASN A 113 -0.82 1.52 19.35
CA ASN A 113 -0.45 2.64 18.50
C ASN A 113 1.04 2.56 18.18
N LEU A 114 1.31 2.46 16.87
CA LEU A 114 2.61 2.70 16.28
C LEU A 114 2.69 4.17 15.85
N LYS A 115 3.52 4.95 16.53
CA LYS A 115 3.75 6.35 16.21
C LYS A 115 4.99 6.47 15.34
N VAL A 116 4.83 7.00 14.13
CA VAL A 116 5.89 7.23 13.14
C VAL A 116 6.24 8.71 13.11
N ILE A 117 7.53 9.03 13.27
CA ILE A 117 8.02 10.41 13.39
C ILE A 117 8.72 10.81 12.09
N GLU A 118 8.14 11.76 11.37
CA GLU A 118 8.73 12.43 10.21
C GLU A 118 9.27 13.82 10.62
N PRO A 119 10.15 14.46 9.81
CA PRO A 119 10.70 15.77 10.15
C PRO A 119 9.65 16.88 10.39
N THR A 120 8.51 16.81 9.69
CA THR A 120 7.48 17.86 9.72
C THR A 120 6.18 17.43 10.38
N ARG A 121 6.03 16.15 10.71
CA ARG A 121 4.79 15.60 11.28
C ARG A 121 5.02 14.29 12.01
N THR A 122 4.08 13.98 12.90
CA THR A 122 4.00 12.68 13.56
C THR A 122 2.69 12.02 13.14
N THR A 123 2.76 10.73 12.79
CA THR A 123 1.60 9.94 12.36
C THR A 123 1.36 8.83 13.37
N ASP A 124 0.22 8.86 14.04
CA ASP A 124 -0.25 7.78 14.91
C ASP A 124 -0.97 6.72 14.07
N ILE A 125 -0.48 5.48 14.12
CA ILE A 125 -1.06 4.34 13.40
C ILE A 125 -1.66 3.39 14.43
N ASN A 126 -2.96 3.56 14.67
CA ASN A 126 -3.79 2.73 15.53
C ASN A 126 -4.77 1.90 14.67
N LEU A 127 -5.66 1.14 15.32
CA LEU A 127 -6.63 0.28 14.61
C LEU A 127 -7.60 1.06 13.70
N GLU A 128 -8.01 2.26 14.11
CA GLU A 128 -8.87 3.13 13.31
C GLU A 128 -8.15 3.59 12.03
N LYS A 129 -6.91 4.05 12.18
CA LYS A 129 -6.08 4.48 11.05
C LYS A 129 -5.79 3.34 10.07
N LEU A 130 -5.63 2.11 10.56
CA LEU A 130 -5.52 0.93 9.71
C LEU A 130 -6.82 0.63 8.95
N GLY A 131 -7.99 0.90 9.54
CA GLY A 131 -9.28 0.84 8.85
C GLY A 131 -9.34 1.81 7.67
N GLU A 132 -8.97 3.07 7.90
CA GLU A 132 -8.92 4.08 6.83
C GLU A 132 -7.98 3.68 5.69
N TYR A 133 -6.78 3.16 6.02
CA TYR A 133 -5.85 2.67 5.01
C TYR A 133 -6.42 1.47 4.26
N SER A 134 -7.11 0.55 4.93
CA SER A 134 -7.74 -0.60 4.28
C SER A 134 -8.77 -0.18 3.23
N GLU A 135 -9.61 0.82 3.50
CA GLU A 135 -10.61 1.30 2.56
C GLU A 135 -9.98 1.86 1.27
N ILE A 136 -8.86 2.59 1.41
CA ILE A 136 -8.08 3.08 0.27
C ILE A 136 -7.47 1.90 -0.50
N MET A 137 -6.94 0.89 0.20
CA MET A 137 -6.37 -0.30 -0.43
C MET A 137 -7.43 -1.14 -1.17
N ASP A 138 -8.66 -1.22 -0.63
CA ASP A 138 -9.77 -1.96 -1.25
C ASP A 138 -10.25 -1.31 -2.55
N THR A 139 -10.48 0.01 -2.51
CA THR A 139 -10.87 0.79 -3.69
C THR A 139 -9.77 0.77 -4.76
N PHE A 140 -8.52 0.94 -4.34
CA PHE A 140 -7.35 0.79 -5.23
C PHE A 140 -7.32 -0.57 -5.93
N VAL A 141 -7.36 -1.69 -5.19
CA VAL A 141 -7.28 -3.03 -5.81
C VAL A 141 -8.47 -3.30 -6.73
N LYS A 142 -9.66 -2.83 -6.38
CA LYS A 142 -10.85 -2.93 -7.24
C LYS A 142 -10.61 -2.25 -8.59
N ASP A 143 -10.03 -1.06 -8.59
CA ASP A 143 -9.77 -0.31 -9.81
C ASP A 143 -8.58 -0.86 -10.62
N VAL A 144 -7.52 -1.32 -9.94
CA VAL A 144 -6.42 -2.06 -10.58
C VAL A 144 -6.94 -3.28 -11.35
N LYS A 145 -7.81 -4.08 -10.73
CA LYS A 145 -8.42 -5.24 -11.40
C LYS A 145 -9.20 -4.85 -12.66
N LYS A 146 -10.02 -3.79 -12.60
CA LYS A 146 -10.75 -3.30 -13.79
C LYS A 146 -9.84 -2.81 -14.90
N LEU A 147 -8.65 -2.32 -14.58
CA LEU A 147 -7.68 -1.85 -15.58
C LEU A 147 -6.90 -2.98 -16.23
N LEU A 148 -6.72 -4.09 -15.51
CA LEU A 148 -5.94 -5.25 -15.94
C LEU A 148 -6.78 -6.32 -16.67
N LEU A 149 -8.10 -6.27 -16.51
CA LEU A 149 -9.09 -7.06 -17.27
C LEU A 149 -9.48 -6.35 -18.58
#